data_AF-A0A1V5SMU8-F1
#
_entry.id   AF-A0A1V5SMU8-F1
#
_cell.length_a   1.000
_cell.length_b   1.000
_cell.length_c   1.000
_cell.angle_alpha   90.00
_cell.angle_beta   90.00
_cell.angle_gamma   90.00
#
_symmetry.space_group_name_H-M   'P 1'
#
loop_
_entity.id
_entity.type
_entity.pdbx_description
1 polymer ?
#
loop_
_entity_poly.entity_id
_entity_poly.type
_entity_poly.pdbx_seq_one_letter_code
_entity_poly.pdbx_strand_id
1 'polypeptide(L)'
;MGLKNLKGFLPPEEKKHFHEIGLDQAIVDLNKAITTQLTIVDAIQAMERMGPRGGDIVSLNLIMAGENNWEVDWVGMNIMGYRLSEVKHLCYYLEDLNIDEQRIQEIIVVGESIENAQYPFKKVSMEAIIPPTFTLYQTNACSACMNALLLSCSFLEGIPTVLIDVFLGSNIVEFPSNHHLRLSFGNCCTRKTDIPLSIPGCPPYPFNLNLLLKQRGLIKKGEK
;
A
#
# COMPACT_ATOMS: atom_id res chain seq x y z
N MET A 1 9.21 -4.38 7.01
CA MET A 1 10.46 -3.60 6.99
C MET A 1 11.48 -4.49 6.28
N GLY A 2 12.67 -4.79 6.81
CA GLY A 2 13.59 -5.88 6.38
C GLY A 2 13.43 -6.38 4.95
N LEU A 3 12.48 -7.30 4.74
CA LEU A 3 12.18 -7.94 3.45
C LEU A 3 12.01 -6.94 2.30
N LYS A 4 11.16 -5.91 2.50
CA LYS A 4 10.86 -4.91 1.48
C LYS A 4 12.02 -3.94 1.25
N ASN A 5 12.90 -3.76 2.24
CA ASN A 5 13.99 -2.79 2.17
C ASN A 5 15.01 -3.13 1.07
N LEU A 6 15.17 -4.43 0.75
CA LEU A 6 16.06 -4.89 -0.32
C LEU A 6 15.70 -4.34 -1.70
N LYS A 7 14.43 -3.96 -1.91
CA LYS A 7 14.01 -3.26 -3.14
C LYS A 7 14.81 -1.98 -3.39
N GLY A 8 15.40 -1.40 -2.34
CA GLY A 8 16.31 -0.25 -2.44
C GLY A 8 17.52 -0.47 -3.36
N PHE A 9 18.06 -1.70 -3.40
CA PHE A 9 19.22 -2.07 -4.21
C PHE A 9 18.93 -2.17 -5.71
N LEU A 10 17.64 -2.22 -6.08
CA LEU A 10 17.24 -2.36 -7.48
C LEU A 10 17.30 -1.03 -8.24
N PRO A 11 17.65 -1.06 -9.54
CA PRO A 11 17.54 0.13 -10.38
C PRO A 11 16.07 0.60 -10.48
N PRO A 12 15.83 1.87 -10.81
CA PRO A 12 14.48 2.44 -10.86
C PRO A 12 13.49 1.71 -11.76
N GLU A 13 13.96 1.09 -12.85
CA GLU A 13 13.12 0.33 -13.78
C GLU A 13 12.62 -0.97 -13.15
N GLU A 14 13.52 -1.74 -12.54
CA GLU A 14 13.17 -2.96 -11.79
C GLU A 14 12.24 -2.67 -10.61
N LYS A 15 12.43 -1.53 -9.93
CA LYS A 15 11.51 -1.08 -8.88
C LYS A 15 10.07 -0.91 -9.40
N LYS A 16 9.88 -0.56 -10.67
CA LYS A 16 8.55 -0.47 -11.29
C LYS A 16 8.07 -1.83 -11.77
N HIS A 17 8.96 -2.62 -12.37
CA HIS A 17 8.65 -3.97 -12.85
C HIS A 17 8.08 -4.86 -11.75
N PHE A 18 8.60 -4.77 -10.51
CA PHE A 18 8.05 -5.45 -9.33
C PHE A 18 6.56 -5.20 -9.13
N HIS A 19 6.07 -4.00 -9.41
CA HIS A 19 4.64 -3.68 -9.28
C HIS A 19 3.79 -4.29 -10.40
N GLU A 20 4.39 -4.62 -11.54
CA GLU A 20 3.69 -5.18 -12.70
C GLU A 20 3.49 -6.69 -12.55
N ILE A 21 4.50 -7.39 -12.02
CA ILE A 21 4.50 -8.86 -11.87
C ILE A 21 3.88 -9.35 -10.56
N GLY A 22 3.64 -8.46 -9.60
CA GLY A 22 3.10 -8.79 -8.28
C GLY A 22 4.11 -8.44 -7.18
N LEU A 23 3.90 -7.29 -6.53
CA LEU A 23 4.88 -6.70 -5.62
C LEU A 23 5.24 -7.62 -4.46
N ASP A 24 4.25 -8.22 -3.80
CA ASP A 24 4.50 -9.02 -2.61
C ASP A 24 5.30 -10.29 -2.92
N GLN A 25 4.96 -11.01 -4.00
CA GLN A 25 5.72 -12.19 -4.44
C GLN A 25 7.13 -11.80 -4.91
N ALA A 26 7.27 -10.71 -5.67
CA ALA A 26 8.58 -10.25 -6.12
C ALA A 26 9.50 -9.86 -4.95
N ILE A 27 8.95 -9.36 -3.83
CA ILE A 27 9.70 -9.14 -2.59
C ILE A 27 10.20 -10.47 -2.01
N VAL A 28 9.36 -11.52 -1.98
CA VAL A 28 9.77 -12.86 -1.53
C VAL A 28 10.94 -13.38 -2.38
N ASP A 29 10.80 -13.31 -3.71
CA ASP A 29 11.82 -13.81 -4.65
C ASP A 29 13.14 -13.04 -4.51
N LEU A 30 13.08 -11.72 -4.28
CA LEU A 30 14.27 -10.91 -4.04
C LEU A 30 15.04 -11.34 -2.78
N ASN A 31 14.34 -11.71 -1.72
CA ASN A 31 14.96 -12.14 -0.46
C ASN A 31 15.58 -13.55 -0.56
N LYS A 32 15.22 -14.35 -1.58
CA LYS A 32 15.93 -15.59 -1.91
C LYS A 32 17.26 -15.32 -2.63
N ALA A 33 17.30 -14.28 -3.44
CA ALA A 33 18.49 -13.90 -4.21
C ALA A 33 19.51 -13.14 -3.37
N ILE A 34 19.05 -12.33 -2.41
CA ILE A 34 19.88 -11.49 -1.55
C ILE A 34 19.59 -11.81 -0.09
N THR A 35 20.55 -12.45 0.57
CA THR A 35 20.47 -12.75 2.00
C THR A 35 21.08 -11.63 2.83
N THR A 36 20.39 -11.23 3.88
CA THR A 36 20.86 -10.23 4.85
C THR A 36 21.48 -10.92 6.05
N GLN A 37 22.67 -10.50 6.47
CA GLN A 37 23.30 -10.99 7.70
C GLN A 37 22.82 -10.26 8.96
N LEU A 38 22.41 -9.00 8.80
CA LEU A 38 21.93 -8.16 9.88
C LEU A 38 20.92 -7.16 9.30
N THR A 39 19.74 -7.11 9.92
CA THR A 39 18.72 -6.09 9.66
C THR A 39 18.66 -5.17 10.86
N ILE A 40 18.77 -3.86 10.62
CA ILE A 40 18.57 -2.82 11.64
C ILE A 40 17.44 -1.92 11.16
N VAL A 41 16.47 -1.68 12.04
CA VAL A 41 15.35 -0.78 11.81
C VAL A 41 15.46 0.38 12.78
N ASP A 42 15.68 1.57 12.25
CA ASP A 42 15.48 2.83 12.98
C ASP A 42 13.99 3.12 13.05
N ALA A 43 13.44 3.00 14.26
CA ALA A 43 12.07 3.32 14.59
C ALA A 43 12.02 4.41 15.66
N ILE A 44 13.02 5.29 15.75
CA ILE A 44 12.98 6.43 16.67
C ILE A 44 11.75 7.29 16.34
N GLN A 45 11.57 7.58 15.05
CA GLN A 45 10.37 8.16 14.48
C GLN A 45 9.81 7.26 13.38
N ALA A 46 8.51 7.03 13.44
CA ALA A 46 7.73 6.34 12.42
C ALA A 46 6.62 7.26 11.90
N MET A 47 5.88 6.79 10.89
CA MET A 47 4.71 7.49 10.37
C MET A 47 3.52 6.54 10.29
N GLU A 48 2.40 6.95 10.88
CA GLU A 48 1.12 6.24 10.76
C GLU A 48 0.20 6.89 9.70
N ARG A 49 -0.98 6.31 9.48
CA ARG A 49 -1.94 6.72 8.44
C ARG A 49 -1.33 6.70 7.03
N MET A 50 -1.21 7.87 6.39
CA MET A 50 -0.78 8.02 4.99
C MET A 50 0.76 7.99 4.82
N GLY A 51 1.49 7.45 5.81
CA GLY A 51 2.94 7.24 5.69
C GLY A 51 3.34 6.49 4.39
N PRO A 52 4.50 6.79 3.80
CA PRO A 52 5.54 7.72 4.25
C PRO A 52 5.34 9.17 3.76
N ARG A 53 4.18 9.53 3.17
CA ARG A 53 3.93 10.89 2.65
C ARG A 53 2.59 11.42 3.13
N GLY A 54 2.61 12.41 4.01
CA GLY A 54 1.39 13.02 4.57
C GLY A 54 0.75 12.20 5.70
N GLY A 55 1.51 11.31 6.33
CA GLY A 55 1.12 10.64 7.57
C GLY A 55 1.49 11.45 8.82
N ASP A 56 1.00 10.99 9.97
CA ASP A 56 1.31 11.59 11.27
C ASP A 56 2.61 10.98 11.81
N ILE A 57 3.54 11.84 12.28
CA ILE A 57 4.79 11.38 12.90
C ILE A 57 4.46 10.80 14.28
N VAL A 58 5.00 9.62 14.56
CA VAL A 58 4.91 8.93 15.85
C VAL A 58 6.31 8.66 16.35
N SER A 59 6.60 9.06 17.59
CA SER A 59 7.87 8.73 18.24
C SER A 59 7.73 7.41 18.98
N LEU A 60 8.32 6.33 18.46
CA LEU A 60 8.40 5.05 19.17
C LEU A 60 9.65 4.98 20.05
N ASN A 61 10.72 5.73 19.70
CA ASN A 61 12.01 5.71 20.39
C ASN A 61 12.64 4.30 20.44
N LEU A 62 12.47 3.51 19.38
CA LEU A 62 12.97 2.14 19.29
C LEU A 62 14.04 2.00 18.21
N ILE A 63 15.00 1.11 18.45
CA ILE A 63 15.87 0.54 17.43
C ILE A 63 15.68 -0.98 17.53
N MET A 64 15.35 -1.62 16.42
CA MET A 64 15.22 -3.08 16.35
C MET A 64 16.36 -3.62 15.50
N ALA A 65 16.94 -4.75 15.90
CA ALA A 65 17.96 -5.41 15.12
C ALA A 65 17.86 -6.93 15.25
N GLY A 66 18.23 -7.65 14.19
CA GLY A 66 18.24 -9.11 14.17
C GLY A 66 18.90 -9.65 12.92
N GLU A 67 19.38 -10.90 12.99
CA GLU A 67 20.07 -11.57 11.88
C GLU A 67 19.08 -12.06 10.81
N ASN A 68 17.84 -12.39 11.22
CA ASN A 68 16.77 -12.77 10.30
C ASN A 68 15.85 -11.59 10.00
N ASN A 69 15.81 -11.17 8.74
CA ASN A 69 14.96 -10.07 8.26
C ASN A 69 13.46 -10.24 8.56
N TRP A 70 12.93 -11.46 8.42
CA TRP A 70 11.52 -11.75 8.63
C TRP A 70 11.14 -11.71 10.11
N GLU A 71 12.04 -12.08 11.03
CA GLU A 71 11.83 -11.99 12.48
C GLU A 71 11.73 -10.51 12.89
N VAL A 72 12.63 -9.66 12.40
CA VAL A 72 12.57 -8.21 12.63
C VAL A 72 11.29 -7.60 12.08
N ASP A 73 10.85 -8.05 10.90
CA ASP A 73 9.58 -7.61 10.31
C ASP A 73 8.36 -8.07 11.10
N TRP A 74 8.39 -9.30 11.61
CA TRP A 74 7.34 -9.85 12.45
C TRP A 74 7.24 -9.11 13.78
N VAL A 75 8.37 -8.82 14.45
CA VAL A 75 8.41 -8.02 15.69
C VAL A 75 7.87 -6.61 15.43
N GLY A 76 8.35 -5.94 14.39
CA GLY A 76 7.88 -4.61 14.01
C GLY A 76 6.39 -4.57 13.68
N MET A 77 5.88 -5.59 12.98
CA MET A 77 4.45 -5.74 12.70
C MET A 77 3.61 -5.82 13.98
N ASN A 78 4.03 -6.63 14.95
CA ASN A 78 3.33 -6.77 16.23
C ASN A 78 3.36 -5.48 17.06
N ILE A 79 4.52 -4.79 17.10
CA ILE A 79 4.64 -3.47 17.72
C ILE A 79 3.64 -2.49 17.11
N MET A 80 3.52 -2.46 15.78
CA MET A 80 2.58 -1.58 15.07
C MET A 80 1.11 -2.04 15.16
N GLY A 81 0.80 -3.18 15.76
CA GLY A 81 -0.56 -3.71 15.89
C GLY A 81 -1.18 -4.23 14.57
N TYR A 82 -0.35 -4.71 13.64
CA TYR A 82 -0.82 -5.37 12.42
C TYR A 82 -0.91 -6.88 12.60
N ARG A 83 -1.87 -7.51 11.90
CA ARG A 83 -1.94 -8.97 11.77
C ARG A 83 -1.07 -9.44 10.60
N LEU A 84 -0.58 -10.67 10.67
CA LEU A 84 0.20 -11.28 9.57
C LEU A 84 -0.52 -11.22 8.22
N SER A 85 -1.84 -11.46 8.21
CA SER A 85 -2.67 -11.37 7.00
C SER A 85 -2.77 -9.96 6.39
N GLU A 86 -2.39 -8.92 7.13
CA GLU A 86 -2.35 -7.54 6.65
C GLU A 86 -0.99 -7.18 6.01
N VAL A 87 0.04 -8.03 6.19
CA VAL A 87 1.40 -7.84 5.66
C VAL A 87 1.72 -8.95 4.67
N LYS A 88 1.15 -8.85 3.47
CA LYS A 88 1.14 -9.92 2.45
C LYS A 88 2.51 -10.49 2.11
N HIS A 89 3.51 -9.67 1.79
CA HIS A 89 4.87 -10.16 1.50
C HIS A 89 5.49 -10.94 2.66
N LEU A 90 5.23 -10.57 3.91
CA LEU A 90 5.70 -11.35 5.07
C LEU A 90 4.96 -12.68 5.13
N CYS A 91 3.64 -12.69 4.98
CA CYS A 91 2.82 -13.92 4.92
C CYS A 91 3.35 -14.89 3.84
N TYR A 92 3.51 -14.40 2.61
CA TYR A 92 4.04 -15.20 1.50
C TYR A 92 5.46 -15.70 1.74
N TYR A 93 6.30 -14.90 2.39
CA TYR A 93 7.67 -15.30 2.73
C TYR A 93 7.69 -16.46 3.74
N LEU A 94 6.85 -16.41 4.77
CA LEU A 94 6.74 -17.48 5.76
C LEU A 94 6.17 -18.76 5.15
N GLU A 95 5.14 -18.65 4.32
CA GLU A 95 4.57 -19.77 3.57
C GLU A 95 5.61 -20.45 2.67
N ASP A 96 6.39 -19.66 1.92
CA ASP A 96 7.41 -20.16 1.00
C ASP A 96 8.55 -20.91 1.72
N LEU A 97 8.92 -20.45 2.91
CA LEU A 97 9.93 -21.12 3.76
C LEU A 97 9.34 -22.25 4.62
N ASN A 98 8.04 -22.51 4.56
CA ASN A 98 7.32 -23.45 5.44
C ASN A 98 7.54 -23.14 6.93
N ILE A 99 7.56 -21.85 7.29
CA ILE A 99 7.64 -21.41 8.68
C ILE A 99 6.24 -21.47 9.30
N ASP A 100 6.10 -22.27 10.34
CA ASP A 100 4.85 -22.45 11.08
C ASP A 100 4.80 -21.61 12.37
N GLU A 101 3.70 -21.71 13.10
CA GLU A 101 3.50 -21.00 14.37
C GLU A 101 4.52 -21.42 15.44
N GLN A 102 4.99 -22.67 15.41
CA GLN A 102 5.98 -23.14 16.38
C GLN A 102 7.30 -22.40 16.20
N ARG A 103 7.78 -22.27 14.95
CA ARG A 103 9.01 -21.52 14.67
C ARG A 103 8.89 -20.03 14.99
N ILE A 104 7.69 -19.46 14.88
CA ILE A 104 7.42 -18.08 15.30
C ILE A 104 7.52 -17.95 16.83
N GLN A 105 7.04 -18.93 17.59
CA GLN A 105 7.13 -18.93 19.06
C GLN A 105 8.58 -19.06 19.57
N GLU A 106 9.50 -19.54 18.74
CA GLU A 106 10.94 -19.62 19.04
C GLU A 106 11.67 -18.28 18.88
N ILE A 107 11.01 -17.22 18.40
CA ILE A 107 11.63 -15.88 18.27
C ILE A 107 11.96 -15.35 19.67
N ILE A 108 13.25 -15.14 19.94
CA ILE A 108 13.74 -14.57 21.19
C ILE A 108 13.91 -13.06 21.02
N VAL A 109 13.07 -12.29 21.71
CA VAL A 109 13.22 -10.84 21.82
C VAL A 109 14.04 -10.51 23.07
N VAL A 110 15.10 -9.73 22.90
CA VAL A 110 15.97 -9.27 23.99
C VAL A 110 15.87 -7.75 24.10
N GLY A 111 15.85 -7.23 25.32
CA GLY A 111 15.65 -5.80 25.59
C GLY A 111 14.20 -5.49 25.93
N GLU A 112 13.63 -4.49 25.26
CA GLU A 112 12.22 -4.13 25.46
C GLU A 112 11.30 -5.21 24.88
N SER A 113 10.25 -5.59 25.64
CA SER A 113 9.31 -6.61 25.17
C SER A 113 8.37 -6.06 24.11
N ILE A 114 7.79 -6.93 23.28
CA ILE A 114 6.82 -6.52 22.25
C ILE A 114 5.61 -5.85 22.91
N GLU A 115 5.16 -6.37 24.05
CA GLU A 115 4.00 -5.86 24.80
C GLU A 115 4.24 -4.45 25.32
N ASN A 116 5.42 -4.19 25.87
CA ASN A 116 5.78 -2.85 26.37
C ASN A 116 6.05 -1.86 25.24
N ALA A 117 6.64 -2.32 24.14
CA ALA A 117 6.92 -1.51 22.95
C ALA A 117 5.68 -1.27 22.09
N GLN A 118 4.55 -1.93 22.39
CA GLN A 118 3.38 -1.92 21.51
C GLN A 118 2.81 -0.51 21.34
N TYR A 119 2.66 -0.11 20.08
CA TYR A 119 2.00 1.10 19.68
C TYR A 119 1.14 0.80 18.45
N PRO A 120 -0.15 0.47 18.61
CA PRO A 120 -1.02 0.16 17.48
C PRO A 120 -1.20 1.39 16.58
N PHE A 121 -0.75 1.29 15.33
CA PHE A 121 -0.80 2.42 14.39
C PHE A 121 -2.24 2.74 14.01
N LYS A 122 -2.54 4.03 13.89
CA LYS A 122 -3.79 4.48 13.28
C LYS A 122 -3.76 4.19 11.78
N LYS A 123 -4.58 3.23 11.38
CA LYS A 123 -4.80 2.87 9.98
C LYS A 123 -5.57 3.96 9.26
N VAL A 124 -5.38 4.08 7.95
CA VAL A 124 -6.16 4.98 7.11
C VAL A 124 -7.59 4.44 7.04
N SER A 125 -8.59 5.25 7.40
CA SER A 125 -9.98 4.95 7.07
C SER A 125 -10.22 5.37 5.63
N MET A 126 -10.32 4.36 4.76
CA MET A 126 -10.61 4.56 3.35
C MET A 126 -12.03 5.13 3.17
N GLU A 127 -13.00 4.72 4.00
CA GLU A 127 -14.39 5.18 3.91
C GLU A 127 -14.54 6.67 4.22
N ALA A 128 -13.68 7.22 5.09
CA ALA A 128 -13.70 8.63 5.42
C ALA A 128 -13.13 9.52 4.30
N ILE A 129 -12.34 8.96 3.38
CA ILE A 129 -11.62 9.70 2.34
C ILE A 129 -12.27 9.48 0.97
N ILE A 130 -12.69 8.27 0.66
CA ILE A 130 -13.28 7.91 -0.63
C ILE A 130 -14.74 8.38 -0.64
N PRO A 131 -15.18 9.13 -1.67
CA PRO A 131 -16.57 9.53 -1.78
C PRO A 131 -17.51 8.30 -1.78
N PRO A 132 -18.71 8.39 -1.17
CA PRO A 132 -19.66 7.28 -1.15
C PRO A 132 -20.18 6.91 -2.54
N THR A 133 -19.96 7.77 -3.53
CA THR A 133 -20.30 7.51 -4.94
C THR A 133 -19.24 6.69 -5.66
N PHE A 134 -18.11 6.37 -5.03
CA PHE A 134 -17.05 5.56 -5.62
C PHE A 134 -17.09 4.12 -5.12
N THR A 135 -17.07 3.17 -6.05
CA THR A 135 -16.81 1.76 -5.74
C THR A 135 -15.43 1.40 -6.25
N LEU A 136 -14.55 0.92 -5.37
CA LEU A 136 -13.16 0.60 -5.76
C LEU A 136 -13.02 -0.87 -6.16
N TYR A 137 -12.41 -1.08 -7.32
CA TYR A 137 -11.98 -2.38 -7.82
C TYR A 137 -10.46 -2.36 -7.97
N GLN A 138 -9.76 -3.05 -7.07
CA GLN A 138 -8.31 -3.13 -7.10
C GLN A 138 -7.81 -4.57 -7.30
N THR A 139 -6.91 -4.74 -8.26
CA THR A 139 -6.22 -6.01 -8.52
C THR A 139 -4.74 -5.70 -8.67
N ASN A 140 -3.89 -6.19 -7.76
CA ASN A 140 -2.46 -5.89 -7.75
C ASN A 140 -2.12 -4.38 -7.81
N ALA A 141 -2.95 -3.52 -7.21
CA ALA A 141 -2.67 -2.09 -7.13
C ALA A 141 -1.52 -1.84 -6.14
N CYS A 142 -0.49 -1.10 -6.55
CA CYS A 142 0.60 -0.76 -5.65
C CYS A 142 0.18 0.31 -4.63
N SER A 143 0.82 0.31 -3.45
CA SER A 143 0.58 1.29 -2.38
C SER A 143 0.74 2.75 -2.85
N ALA A 144 1.63 3.02 -3.81
CA ALA A 144 1.79 4.36 -4.37
C ALA A 144 0.55 4.83 -5.16
N CYS A 145 -0.05 3.97 -5.97
CA CYS A 145 -1.29 4.29 -6.69
C CYS A 145 -2.49 4.40 -5.74
N MET A 146 -2.57 3.52 -4.73
CA MET A 146 -3.60 3.61 -3.70
C MET A 146 -3.49 4.92 -2.91
N ASN A 147 -2.29 5.29 -2.46
CA ASN A 147 -2.09 6.57 -1.76
C ASN A 147 -2.38 7.77 -2.66
N ALA A 148 -1.99 7.71 -3.94
CA ALA A 148 -2.32 8.77 -4.89
C ALA A 148 -3.84 8.91 -5.10
N LEU A 149 -4.58 7.80 -5.17
CA LEU A 149 -6.04 7.83 -5.25
C LEU A 149 -6.65 8.45 -3.98
N LEU A 150 -6.23 8.01 -2.80
CA LEU A 150 -6.73 8.55 -1.53
C LEU A 150 -6.47 10.05 -1.41
N LEU A 151 -5.25 10.50 -1.76
CA LEU A 151 -4.93 11.92 -1.84
C LEU A 151 -5.80 12.63 -2.89
N SER A 152 -6.00 12.03 -4.06
CA SER A 152 -6.87 12.59 -5.11
C SER A 152 -8.29 12.81 -4.60
N CYS A 153 -8.84 11.84 -3.86
CA CYS A 153 -10.16 11.93 -3.22
C CYS A 153 -10.21 13.05 -2.17
N SER A 154 -9.17 13.21 -1.35
CA SER A 154 -9.09 14.27 -0.34
C SER A 154 -9.06 15.69 -0.94
N PHE A 155 -8.63 15.83 -2.20
CA PHE A 155 -8.58 17.11 -2.93
C PHE A 155 -9.80 17.37 -3.83
N LEU A 156 -10.83 16.53 -3.78
CA LEU A 156 -12.06 16.78 -4.52
C LEU A 156 -12.79 18.00 -3.96
N GLU A 157 -13.18 18.93 -4.84
CA GLU A 157 -13.92 20.14 -4.45
C GLU A 157 -15.44 19.92 -4.34
N GLY A 158 -15.87 18.68 -4.37
CA GLY A 158 -17.27 18.27 -4.25
C GLY A 158 -17.43 16.78 -4.48
N ILE A 159 -18.59 16.25 -4.08
CA ILE A 159 -18.92 14.85 -4.28
C ILE A 159 -19.42 14.66 -5.73
N PRO A 160 -18.91 13.65 -6.45
CA PRO A 160 -19.41 13.33 -7.78
C PRO A 160 -20.92 13.07 -7.78
N THR A 161 -21.66 13.60 -8.76
CA THR A 161 -23.14 13.50 -8.79
C THR A 161 -23.66 12.15 -9.30
N VAL A 162 -22.76 11.24 -9.69
CA VAL A 162 -23.08 9.92 -10.25
C VAL A 162 -22.22 8.86 -9.58
N LEU A 163 -22.67 7.60 -9.63
CA LEU A 163 -21.89 6.47 -9.16
C LEU A 163 -20.77 6.14 -10.16
N ILE A 164 -19.55 5.96 -9.63
CA ILE A 164 -18.34 5.69 -10.42
C ILE A 164 -17.63 4.46 -9.87
N ASP A 165 -17.41 3.47 -10.74
CA ASP A 165 -16.55 2.32 -10.47
C ASP A 165 -15.11 2.69 -10.84
N VAL A 166 -14.22 2.72 -9.84
CA VAL A 166 -12.82 3.10 -10.00
C VAL A 166 -11.94 1.87 -10.00
N PHE A 167 -11.24 1.68 -11.11
CA PHE A 167 -10.41 0.51 -11.41
C PHE A 167 -8.92 0.86 -11.26
N LEU A 168 -8.20 0.07 -10.45
CA LEU A 168 -6.77 0.27 -10.17
C LEU A 168 -5.97 -1.03 -10.23
N GLY A 169 -4.72 -0.92 -10.65
CA GLY A 169 -3.77 -2.02 -10.66
C GLY A 169 -3.73 -2.79 -11.99
N SER A 170 -3.18 -4.01 -11.98
CA SER A 170 -2.99 -4.84 -13.17
C SER A 170 -4.03 -5.96 -13.23
N ASN A 171 -4.23 -6.53 -14.43
CA ASN A 171 -5.05 -7.73 -14.66
C ASN A 171 -6.53 -7.56 -14.32
N ILE A 172 -7.08 -6.38 -14.62
CA ILE A 172 -8.52 -6.13 -14.55
C ILE A 172 -9.16 -6.78 -15.77
N VAL A 173 -9.81 -7.91 -15.55
CA VAL A 173 -10.39 -8.76 -16.60
C VAL A 173 -11.91 -8.76 -16.59
N GLU A 174 -12.52 -8.42 -15.45
CA GLU A 174 -13.97 -8.43 -15.27
C GLU A 174 -14.46 -7.05 -14.87
N PHE A 175 -15.56 -6.64 -15.50
CA PHE A 175 -16.27 -5.41 -15.15
C PHE A 175 -17.66 -5.77 -14.63
N PRO A 176 -18.13 -5.11 -13.57
CA PRO A 176 -19.47 -5.34 -13.05
C PRO A 176 -20.53 -4.97 -14.11
N SER A 177 -21.58 -5.79 -14.17
CA SER A 177 -22.77 -5.60 -15.01
C SER A 177 -23.73 -4.55 -14.43
N ASN A 178 -23.22 -3.35 -14.17
CA ASN A 178 -24.00 -2.20 -13.68
C ASN A 178 -23.93 -1.04 -14.69
N HIS A 179 -24.64 0.05 -14.39
CA HIS A 179 -24.67 1.26 -15.22
C HIS A 179 -23.79 2.40 -14.66
N HIS A 180 -22.87 2.11 -13.73
CA HIS A 180 -21.98 3.13 -13.18
C HIS A 180 -21.00 3.62 -14.24
N LEU A 181 -20.55 4.87 -14.12
CA LEU A 181 -19.43 5.32 -14.93
C LEU A 181 -18.17 4.57 -14.50
N ARG A 182 -17.33 4.20 -15.45
CA ARG A 182 -16.08 3.50 -15.15
C ARG A 182 -14.93 4.50 -15.24
N LEU A 183 -14.02 4.46 -14.27
CA LEU A 183 -12.79 5.26 -14.24
C LEU A 183 -11.57 4.36 -14.11
N SER A 184 -10.59 4.48 -15.00
CA SER A 184 -9.29 3.81 -14.86
C SER A 184 -8.26 4.74 -14.21
N PHE A 185 -7.53 4.25 -13.21
CA PHE A 185 -6.55 5.03 -12.45
C PHE A 185 -5.19 4.34 -12.40
N GLY A 186 -4.18 4.99 -12.97
CA GLY A 186 -2.79 4.52 -13.02
C GLY A 186 -2.45 3.66 -14.24
N ASN A 187 -1.20 3.77 -14.69
CA ASN A 187 -0.74 3.18 -15.97
C ASN A 187 -1.02 1.68 -16.11
N CYS A 188 -0.95 0.91 -15.02
CA CYS A 188 -1.21 -0.53 -15.06
C CYS A 188 -2.64 -0.85 -15.51
N CYS A 189 -3.61 0.01 -15.16
CA CYS A 189 -5.01 -0.11 -15.54
C CYS A 189 -5.29 0.61 -16.87
N THR A 190 -4.82 1.86 -17.00
CA THR A 190 -5.15 2.70 -18.17
C THR A 190 -4.57 2.18 -19.48
N ARG A 191 -3.44 1.45 -19.46
CA ARG A 191 -2.82 0.89 -20.68
C ARG A 191 -3.45 -0.43 -21.13
N LYS A 192 -4.25 -1.08 -20.27
CA LYS A 192 -4.83 -2.41 -20.50
C LYS A 192 -6.35 -2.39 -20.63
N THR A 193 -6.97 -1.21 -20.51
CA THR A 193 -8.43 -1.06 -20.55
C THR A 193 -8.80 0.10 -21.46
N ASP A 194 -9.92 -0.03 -22.18
CA ASP A 194 -10.46 1.01 -23.05
C ASP A 194 -11.48 1.90 -22.32
N ILE A 195 -11.30 2.10 -21.00
CA ILE A 195 -12.19 2.94 -20.19
C ILE A 195 -12.00 4.41 -20.58
N PRO A 196 -13.03 5.13 -21.08
CA PRO A 196 -12.88 6.49 -21.57
C PRO A 196 -12.51 7.53 -20.51
N LEU A 197 -12.92 7.31 -19.26
CA LEU A 197 -12.55 8.16 -18.13
C LEU A 197 -11.27 7.61 -17.52
N SER A 198 -10.13 8.17 -17.92
CA SER A 198 -8.83 7.58 -17.61
C SER A 198 -7.88 8.61 -16.99
N ILE A 199 -7.18 8.21 -15.93
CA ILE A 199 -6.17 9.02 -15.23
C ILE A 199 -4.83 8.28 -15.27
N PRO A 200 -3.98 8.55 -16.27
CA PRO A 200 -2.67 7.91 -16.39
C PRO A 200 -1.69 8.43 -15.33
N GLY A 201 -0.66 7.62 -15.06
CA GLY A 201 0.48 7.94 -14.18
C GLY A 201 0.99 6.73 -13.38
N CYS A 202 2.20 6.83 -12.83
CA CYS A 202 2.82 5.78 -12.00
C CYS A 202 3.61 6.40 -10.82
N PRO A 203 2.93 6.82 -9.74
CA PRO A 203 1.47 6.90 -9.61
C PRO A 203 0.89 8.15 -10.31
N PRO A 204 -0.44 8.21 -10.53
CA PRO A 204 -1.10 9.43 -11.01
C PRO A 204 -0.87 10.65 -10.14
N TYR A 205 -0.87 11.84 -10.76
CA TYR A 205 -0.76 13.10 -10.04
C TYR A 205 -2.09 13.41 -9.31
N PRO A 206 -2.09 13.67 -7.99
CA PRO A 206 -3.32 13.72 -7.18
C PRO A 206 -4.41 14.69 -7.67
N PHE A 207 -4.04 15.81 -8.30
CA PHE A 207 -5.02 16.81 -8.75
C PHE A 207 -5.74 16.44 -10.06
N ASN A 208 -5.24 15.44 -10.80
CA ASN A 208 -5.81 15.08 -12.10
C ASN A 208 -7.23 14.52 -11.99
N LEU A 209 -7.58 13.86 -10.89
CA LEU A 209 -8.93 13.35 -10.65
C LEU A 209 -9.94 14.50 -10.56
N ASN A 210 -9.68 15.48 -9.70
CA ASN A 210 -10.55 16.65 -9.55
C ASN A 210 -10.71 17.40 -10.89
N LEU A 211 -9.60 17.59 -11.61
CA LEU A 211 -9.62 18.25 -12.92
C LEU A 211 -10.48 17.49 -13.94
N LEU A 212 -10.28 16.18 -14.06
CA LEU A 212 -11.03 15.34 -15.01
C LEU A 212 -12.53 15.35 -14.71
N LEU A 213 -12.91 15.20 -13.44
CA LEU A 213 -14.31 15.18 -13.03
C LEU A 213 -14.98 16.54 -13.27
N LYS A 214 -14.28 17.66 -13.04
CA LYS A 214 -14.76 19.00 -13.39
C LYS A 214 -14.96 19.20 -14.88
N GLN A 215 -13.99 18.79 -15.71
CA GLN A 215 -14.08 18.90 -17.16
C GLN A 215 -15.27 18.12 -17.73
N ARG A 216 -15.63 17.01 -17.08
CA ARG A 216 -16.80 16.19 -17.43
C ARG A 216 -18.11 16.66 -16.78
N GLY A 217 -18.08 17.74 -16.00
CA GLY A 217 -19.26 18.26 -15.29
C GLY A 217 -19.80 17.31 -14.20
N LEU A 218 -18.98 16.39 -13.70
CA LEU A 218 -19.37 15.35 -12.74
C LEU A 218 -19.28 15.84 -11.28
N ILE A 219 -18.58 16.95 -11.04
CA ILE A 219 -18.53 17.63 -9.75
C ILE A 219 -19.02 19.06 -9.94
N LYS A 220 -19.98 19.50 -9.13
CA LYS A 220 -20.37 20.91 -9.01
C LYS A 220 -19.39 21.59 -8.06
N LYS A 221 -18.89 22.79 -8.39
CA LYS A 221 -18.16 23.62 -7.43
C LYS A 221 -19.04 23.78 -6.20
N GLY A 222 -18.60 23.28 -5.05
CA GLY A 222 -19.22 23.63 -3.78
C GLY A 222 -19.06 25.12 -3.54
N GLU A 223 -20.17 25.81 -3.24
CA GLU A 223 -20.10 27.04 -2.47
C GLU A 223 -19.48 26.68 -1.12
N LYS A 224 -18.36 27.35 -0.77
CA LYS A 224 -17.71 27.19 0.53
C LYS A 224 -18.63 27.65 1.65
#